data_AF-A0A6B1IJ82-F1
#
_entry.id   AF-A0A6B1IJ82-F1
#
_cell.length_a   1.000
_cell.length_b   1.000
_cell.length_c   1.000
_cell.angle_alpha   90.00
_cell.angle_beta   90.00
_cell.angle_gamma   90.00
#
_symmetry.space_group_name_H-M   'P 1'
#
loop_
_entity.id
_entity.type
_entity.pdbx_description
1 polymer ?
#
loop_
_entity_poly.entity_id
_entity_poly.type
_entity_poly.pdbx_seq_one_letter_code
_entity_poly.pdbx_strand_id
1 'polypeptide(L)'
;MSRSEQQSTEVSCLHPGKSKPADKTNPYGDRAHVLAATDETSILESTPTVVLCPNCGDVVATHEQGLPQVVPQFAICCSTCQVELRRWCAVAVDAAYRELVEPPTLTAMTQAYWNEWLWAGITNYKGQPRNDEYTDRLSMKASEFGWDWELTCPLCRRGISQLSREIRDISDSLDYHHWSTNPDQGITLCRECHDIIGFGSYDNEVEKRAHEWGFRSRNDLQIIRLALREAIVTDRPVRLEMAADLVNRYNLIQSSGEVKELLKVVLRDSDLYDRFVDNSLYHGFC
;
A
#
# COMPACT_ATOMS: atom_id res chain seq x y z
N MET A 1 -48.13 -27.73 -44.35
CA MET A 1 -47.83 -28.90 -43.51
C MET A 1 -46.33 -29.13 -43.57
N SER A 2 -45.58 -28.45 -42.72
CA SER A 2 -45.09 -28.94 -41.41
C SER A 2 -43.67 -29.49 -41.54
N ARG A 3 -42.68 -28.61 -41.33
CA ARG A 3 -41.37 -28.97 -40.79
C ARG A 3 -41.02 -27.91 -39.76
N SER A 4 -41.12 -28.31 -38.50
CA SER A 4 -40.78 -27.51 -37.33
C SER A 4 -39.29 -27.21 -37.35
N GLU A 5 -38.95 -25.93 -37.41
CA GLU A 5 -37.59 -25.44 -37.15
C GLU A 5 -37.32 -25.50 -35.65
N GLN A 6 -36.21 -26.13 -35.29
CA GLN A 6 -35.63 -26.07 -33.95
C GLN A 6 -35.17 -24.63 -33.69
N GLN A 7 -35.90 -23.91 -32.85
CA GLN A 7 -35.38 -22.72 -32.17
C GLN A 7 -34.69 -23.15 -30.87
N SER A 8 -33.36 -23.18 -30.93
CA SER A 8 -32.48 -23.21 -29.78
C SER A 8 -32.55 -21.86 -29.06
N THR A 9 -33.28 -21.80 -27.94
CA THR A 9 -33.20 -20.71 -26.98
C THR A 9 -31.85 -20.78 -26.25
N GLU A 10 -30.85 -20.07 -26.77
CA GLU A 10 -29.65 -19.71 -26.03
C GLU A 10 -30.04 -18.70 -24.94
N VAL A 11 -29.98 -19.16 -23.69
CA VAL A 11 -30.05 -18.32 -22.50
C VAL A 11 -28.75 -17.51 -22.46
N SER A 12 -28.83 -16.27 -22.94
CA SER A 12 -27.76 -15.28 -22.82
C SER A 12 -27.58 -14.93 -21.34
N CYS A 13 -26.66 -15.63 -20.67
CA CYS A 13 -26.19 -15.29 -19.34
C CYS A 13 -25.33 -14.03 -19.44
N LEU A 14 -25.97 -12.87 -19.37
CA LEU A 14 -25.32 -11.60 -19.08
C LEU A 14 -24.59 -11.73 -17.73
N HIS A 15 -23.27 -11.85 -17.77
CA HIS A 15 -22.44 -11.66 -16.59
C HIS A 15 -22.55 -10.19 -16.17
N PRO A 16 -23.01 -9.89 -14.95
CA PRO A 16 -22.82 -8.57 -14.38
C PRO A 16 -21.31 -8.34 -14.29
N GLY A 17 -20.83 -7.27 -14.91
CA GLY A 17 -19.44 -6.86 -14.82
C GLY A 17 -19.02 -6.87 -13.35
N LYS A 18 -17.89 -7.52 -13.07
CA LYS A 18 -17.25 -7.43 -11.76
C LYS A 18 -16.99 -5.96 -11.49
N SER A 19 -17.86 -5.33 -10.71
CA SER A 19 -17.56 -4.05 -10.08
C SER A 19 -16.35 -4.30 -9.17
N LYS A 20 -15.19 -3.84 -9.62
CA LYS A 20 -13.98 -3.73 -8.81
C LYS A 20 -14.41 -2.99 -7.52
N PRO A 21 -14.13 -3.50 -6.32
CA PRO A 21 -14.39 -2.72 -5.12
C PRO A 21 -13.70 -1.37 -5.30
N ALA A 22 -14.41 -0.27 -5.00
CA ALA A 22 -13.85 1.06 -5.09
C ALA A 22 -12.58 1.10 -4.22
N ASP A 23 -11.42 1.16 -4.87
CA ASP A 23 -10.16 1.42 -4.19
C ASP A 23 -10.32 2.80 -3.55
N LYS A 24 -10.48 2.83 -2.22
CA LYS A 24 -10.57 4.08 -1.46
C LYS A 24 -9.32 4.96 -1.64
N THR A 25 -8.25 4.39 -2.19
CA THR A 25 -6.97 5.03 -2.51
C THR A 25 -6.98 5.77 -3.85
N ASN A 26 -7.92 5.48 -4.76
CA ASN A 26 -8.04 6.18 -6.04
C ASN A 26 -9.46 6.69 -6.32
N PRO A 27 -9.83 7.87 -5.79
CA PRO A 27 -11.19 8.42 -5.86
C PRO A 27 -11.63 8.78 -7.29
N TYR A 28 -10.70 8.97 -8.22
CA TYR A 28 -10.99 9.25 -9.62
C TYR A 28 -10.79 8.02 -10.54
N GLY A 29 -10.51 6.86 -9.95
CA GLY A 29 -10.16 5.64 -10.69
C GLY A 29 -9.04 5.90 -11.69
N ASP A 30 -9.18 5.37 -12.90
CA ASP A 30 -8.11 5.45 -13.90
C ASP A 30 -7.88 6.85 -14.50
N ARG A 31 -8.63 7.87 -14.05
CA ARG A 31 -8.60 9.24 -14.60
C ARG A 31 -7.59 10.17 -13.94
N ALA A 32 -7.10 9.85 -12.75
CA ALA A 32 -6.09 10.66 -12.07
C ALA A 32 -5.10 9.79 -11.31
N HIS A 33 -3.82 10.12 -11.42
CA HIS A 33 -2.73 9.39 -10.79
C HIS A 33 -1.61 10.34 -10.40
N VAL A 34 -0.88 10.07 -9.31
CA VAL A 34 0.38 10.77 -9.06
C VAL A 34 1.33 10.49 -10.23
N LEU A 35 2.00 11.52 -10.77
CA LEU A 35 2.80 11.43 -12.00
C LEU A 35 3.96 10.42 -11.91
N ALA A 36 4.44 10.10 -10.70
CA ALA A 36 5.39 9.02 -10.48
C ALA A 36 4.77 7.63 -10.68
N ALA A 37 3.50 7.46 -10.32
CA ALA A 37 2.77 6.19 -10.46
C ALA A 37 2.31 5.91 -11.90
N THR A 38 2.44 6.87 -12.82
CA THR A 38 2.08 6.65 -14.22
C THR A 38 3.17 5.96 -15.03
N ASP A 39 4.36 5.75 -14.46
CA ASP A 39 5.40 4.98 -15.15
C ASP A 39 4.85 3.60 -15.52
N GLU A 40 5.08 3.20 -16.77
CA GLU A 40 4.63 1.91 -17.30
C GLU A 40 3.10 1.71 -17.31
N THR A 41 2.33 2.76 -17.03
CA THR A 41 0.86 2.74 -17.09
C THR A 41 0.36 3.28 -18.43
N SER A 42 -0.09 2.37 -19.29
CA SER A 42 -0.55 2.69 -20.66
C SER A 42 -1.77 3.62 -20.76
N ILE A 43 -2.53 3.81 -19.67
CA ILE A 43 -3.85 4.46 -19.70
C ILE A 43 -3.77 5.93 -20.14
N LEU A 44 -2.68 6.62 -19.80
CA LEU A 44 -2.50 8.04 -20.10
C LEU A 44 -1.58 8.30 -21.31
N GLU A 45 -1.04 7.24 -21.94
CA GLU A 45 -0.09 7.39 -23.06
C GLU A 45 -0.72 8.02 -24.30
N SER A 46 -2.00 7.71 -24.56
CA SER A 46 -2.76 8.21 -25.71
C SER A 46 -3.91 9.15 -25.32
N THR A 47 -3.98 9.55 -24.06
CA THR A 47 -5.10 10.34 -23.51
C THR A 47 -4.60 11.74 -23.21
N PRO A 48 -5.16 12.82 -23.80
CA PRO A 48 -4.78 14.18 -23.45
C PRO A 48 -4.80 14.39 -21.93
N THR A 49 -3.68 14.83 -21.37
CA THR A 49 -3.45 14.85 -19.93
C THR A 49 -3.02 16.23 -19.48
N VAL A 50 -3.54 16.70 -18.35
CA VAL A 50 -3.04 17.86 -17.62
C VAL A 50 -2.34 17.39 -16.36
N VAL A 51 -1.24 18.05 -16.01
CA VAL A 51 -0.56 17.83 -14.73
C VAL A 51 -0.96 18.95 -13.80
N LEU A 52 -1.50 18.60 -12.65
CA LEU A 52 -2.04 19.53 -11.65
C LEU A 52 -1.15 19.61 -10.41
N CYS A 53 -1.13 20.80 -9.81
CA CYS A 53 -0.66 20.99 -8.44
C CYS A 53 -1.66 20.34 -7.47
N PRO A 54 -1.22 19.43 -6.57
CA PRO A 54 -2.13 18.76 -5.66
C PRO A 54 -2.73 19.72 -4.60
N ASN A 55 -2.06 20.84 -4.32
CA ASN A 55 -2.43 21.76 -3.24
C ASN A 55 -3.52 22.75 -3.65
N CYS A 56 -3.43 23.32 -4.86
CA CYS A 56 -4.37 24.33 -5.35
C CYS A 56 -5.18 23.89 -6.59
N GLY A 57 -4.87 22.76 -7.21
CA GLY A 57 -5.56 22.25 -8.40
C GLY A 57 -5.15 22.91 -9.71
N ASP A 58 -4.23 23.87 -9.70
CA ASP A 58 -3.80 24.56 -10.91
C ASP A 58 -3.04 23.65 -11.88
N VAL A 59 -3.27 23.87 -13.17
CA VAL A 59 -2.51 23.21 -14.23
C VAL A 59 -1.09 23.77 -14.27
N VAL A 60 -0.11 22.89 -14.14
CA VAL A 60 1.32 23.22 -14.22
C VAL A 60 1.97 22.74 -15.51
N ALA A 61 1.36 21.77 -16.20
CA ALA A 61 1.77 21.32 -17.52
C ALA A 61 0.59 20.69 -18.28
N THR A 62 0.64 20.73 -19.61
CA THR A 62 -0.37 20.13 -20.50
C THR A 62 0.31 19.23 -21.52
N HIS A 63 -0.24 18.03 -21.72
CA HIS A 63 0.21 17.02 -22.66
C HIS A 63 -0.94 16.66 -23.61
N GLU A 64 -1.02 17.37 -24.75
CA GLU A 64 -2.14 17.24 -25.68
C GLU A 64 -2.23 15.86 -26.35
N GLN A 65 -1.11 15.16 -26.48
CA GLN A 65 -1.03 13.84 -27.12
C GLN A 65 -0.97 12.67 -26.12
N GLY A 66 -1.06 12.97 -24.82
CA GLY A 66 -0.83 12.02 -23.74
C GLY A 66 0.56 12.09 -23.14
N LEU A 67 0.73 11.41 -22.00
CA LEU A 67 1.99 11.36 -21.26
C LEU A 67 2.97 10.41 -21.94
N PRO A 68 4.29 10.71 -21.95
CA PRO A 68 5.27 9.70 -22.30
C PRO A 68 5.24 8.57 -21.27
N GLN A 69 5.61 7.35 -21.70
CA GLN A 69 5.64 6.15 -20.85
C GLN A 69 6.45 6.34 -19.56
N VAL A 70 7.49 7.17 -19.61
CA VAL A 70 8.28 7.58 -18.46
C VAL A 70 8.50 9.08 -18.50
N VAL A 71 8.26 9.76 -17.37
CA VAL A 71 8.57 11.18 -17.17
C VAL A 71 9.80 11.28 -16.25
N PRO A 72 11.03 11.26 -16.80
CA PRO A 72 12.25 11.09 -15.99
C PRO A 72 12.57 12.32 -15.13
N GLN A 73 12.18 13.52 -15.58
CA GLN A 73 12.42 14.77 -14.85
C GLN A 73 11.15 15.60 -14.82
N PHE A 74 10.76 16.03 -13.63
CA PHE A 74 9.67 16.96 -13.41
C PHE A 74 10.05 17.87 -12.24
N ALA A 75 10.18 19.16 -12.51
CA ALA A 75 10.53 20.21 -11.55
C ALA A 75 9.87 21.50 -12.03
N ILE A 76 8.63 21.73 -11.62
CA ILE A 76 7.83 22.90 -12.05
C ILE A 76 7.31 23.62 -10.82
N CYS A 77 7.55 24.92 -10.71
CA CYS A 77 6.96 25.74 -9.64
C CYS A 77 5.52 26.09 -9.98
N CYS A 78 4.58 25.80 -9.08
CA CYS A 78 3.20 26.22 -9.22
C CYS A 78 3.09 27.74 -9.04
N SER A 79 2.48 28.45 -9.99
CA SER A 79 2.34 29.91 -9.93
C SER A 79 1.44 30.42 -8.80
N THR A 80 0.54 29.60 -8.27
CA THR A 80 -0.41 30.01 -7.22
C THR A 80 0.11 29.74 -5.82
N CYS A 81 0.55 28.51 -5.55
CA CYS A 81 1.07 28.17 -4.22
C CYS A 81 2.59 28.33 -4.08
N GLN A 82 3.31 28.64 -5.17
CA GLN A 82 4.77 28.87 -5.19
C GLN A 82 5.61 27.67 -4.69
N VAL A 83 5.04 26.46 -4.71
CA VAL A 83 5.75 25.23 -4.35
C VAL A 83 6.32 24.58 -5.60
N GLU A 84 7.57 24.16 -5.53
CA GLU A 84 8.20 23.35 -6.58
C GLU A 84 7.67 21.91 -6.53
N LEU A 85 7.04 21.50 -7.64
CA LEU A 85 6.47 20.17 -7.82
C LEU A 85 7.48 19.22 -8.45
N ARG A 86 7.61 18.06 -7.84
CA ARG A 86 8.29 16.88 -8.37
C ARG A 86 7.27 15.86 -8.84
N ARG A 87 7.71 14.89 -9.64
CA ARG A 87 6.81 13.86 -10.18
C ARG A 87 6.08 13.04 -9.11
N TRP A 88 6.69 12.83 -7.95
CA TRP A 88 6.08 12.12 -6.83
C TRP A 88 5.07 12.98 -6.04
N CYS A 89 4.84 14.24 -6.41
CA CYS A 89 3.80 15.08 -5.81
C CYS A 89 2.84 15.73 -6.82
N ALA A 90 3.19 15.79 -8.11
CA ALA A 90 2.27 16.27 -9.14
C ALA A 90 1.25 15.20 -9.53
N VAL A 91 0.03 15.59 -9.90
CA VAL A 91 -1.03 14.64 -10.28
C VAL A 91 -1.33 14.78 -11.77
N ALA A 92 -1.18 13.69 -12.51
CA ALA A 92 -1.63 13.57 -13.89
C ALA A 92 -3.13 13.29 -13.93
N VAL A 93 -3.88 14.06 -14.71
CA VAL A 93 -5.34 13.94 -14.84
C VAL A 93 -5.72 13.96 -16.31
N ASP A 94 -6.60 13.04 -16.72
CA ASP A 94 -7.28 13.09 -18.01
C ASP A 94 -7.89 14.49 -18.19
N ALA A 95 -7.49 15.18 -19.26
CA ALA A 95 -7.86 16.58 -19.49
C ALA A 95 -9.39 16.80 -19.53
N ALA A 96 -10.17 15.78 -19.93
CA ALA A 96 -11.62 15.85 -19.95
C ALA A 96 -12.25 15.87 -18.54
N TYR A 97 -11.51 15.43 -17.52
CA TYR A 97 -11.96 15.31 -16.13
C TYR A 97 -11.40 16.41 -15.23
N ARG A 98 -10.64 17.37 -15.78
CA ARG A 98 -10.02 18.47 -15.03
C ARG A 98 -10.99 19.20 -14.10
N GLU A 99 -12.19 19.53 -14.60
CA GLU A 99 -13.17 20.32 -13.82
C GLU A 99 -13.85 19.51 -12.70
N LEU A 100 -13.61 18.19 -12.63
CA LEU A 100 -14.18 17.29 -11.63
C LEU A 100 -13.23 16.99 -10.47
N VAL A 101 -11.97 17.45 -10.57
CA VAL A 101 -10.98 17.24 -9.52
C VAL A 101 -11.01 18.36 -8.49
N GLU A 102 -10.81 17.98 -7.23
CA GLU A 102 -10.83 18.91 -6.10
C GLU A 102 -9.48 18.88 -5.39
N PRO A 103 -8.88 20.04 -5.03
CA PRO A 103 -7.58 20.08 -4.37
C PRO A 103 -7.46 19.23 -3.09
N PRO A 104 -8.47 19.17 -2.18
CA PRO A 104 -8.40 18.29 -1.02
C PRO A 104 -8.25 16.81 -1.39
N THR A 105 -8.93 16.38 -2.46
CA THR A 105 -8.87 15.00 -2.95
C THR A 105 -7.52 14.72 -3.60
N LEU A 106 -6.97 15.65 -4.39
CA LEU A 106 -5.62 15.53 -4.95
C LEU A 106 -4.53 15.46 -3.88
N THR A 107 -4.68 16.27 -2.81
CA THR A 107 -3.81 16.24 -1.64
C THR A 107 -3.85 14.87 -0.96
N ALA A 108 -5.05 14.35 -0.66
CA ALA A 108 -5.21 13.05 -0.04
C ALA A 108 -4.64 11.91 -0.89
N MET A 109 -4.85 11.93 -2.21
CA MET A 109 -4.25 10.98 -3.15
C MET A 109 -2.72 11.02 -3.10
N THR A 110 -2.14 12.23 -3.09
CA THR A 110 -0.69 12.41 -3.06
C THR A 110 -0.08 11.88 -1.77
N GLN A 111 -0.70 12.20 -0.63
CA GLN A 111 -0.27 11.70 0.68
C GLN A 111 -0.43 10.19 0.82
N ALA A 112 -1.49 9.61 0.25
CA ALA A 112 -1.68 8.16 0.21
C ALA A 112 -0.59 7.48 -0.62
N TYR A 113 -0.26 8.01 -1.79
CA TYR A 113 0.85 7.54 -2.62
C TYR A 113 2.19 7.62 -1.87
N TRP A 114 2.46 8.71 -1.15
CA TRP A 114 3.68 8.84 -0.32
C TRP A 114 3.79 7.75 0.74
N ASN A 115 2.68 7.48 1.43
CA ASN A 115 2.63 6.44 2.44
C ASN A 115 2.89 5.06 1.82
N GLU A 116 2.17 4.70 0.75
CA GLU A 116 2.34 3.42 0.06
C GLU A 116 3.75 3.24 -0.50
N TRP A 117 4.33 4.29 -1.08
CA TRP A 117 5.67 4.27 -1.62
C TRP A 117 6.74 4.05 -0.54
N LEU A 118 6.61 4.72 0.62
CA LEU A 118 7.49 4.49 1.77
C LEU A 118 7.29 3.12 2.40
N TRP A 119 6.04 2.66 2.50
CA TRP A 119 5.70 1.35 3.03
C TRP A 119 6.28 0.24 2.16
N ALA A 120 6.22 0.33 0.84
CA ALA A 120 6.82 -0.65 -0.07
C ALA A 120 8.36 -0.78 0.09
N GLY A 121 8.99 0.22 0.72
CA GLY A 121 10.43 0.30 0.94
C GLY A 121 11.11 0.93 -0.26
N ILE A 122 11.77 2.06 -0.02
CA ILE A 122 12.52 2.74 -1.07
C ILE A 122 13.98 2.31 -0.94
N THR A 123 14.46 1.49 -1.87
CA THR A 123 15.85 1.01 -1.86
C THR A 123 16.72 1.80 -2.82
N ASN A 124 18.01 1.92 -2.50
CA ASN A 124 19.01 2.38 -3.48
C ASN A 124 19.36 1.26 -4.48
N TYR A 125 20.26 1.54 -5.43
CA TYR A 125 20.73 0.57 -6.44
C TYR A 125 21.43 -0.68 -5.86
N LYS A 126 21.75 -0.68 -4.55
CA LYS A 126 22.32 -1.81 -3.82
C LYS A 126 21.26 -2.58 -3.00
N GLY A 127 19.98 -2.24 -3.13
CA GLY A 127 18.91 -2.84 -2.32
C GLY A 127 18.90 -2.37 -0.87
N GLN A 128 19.57 -1.26 -0.54
CA GLN A 128 19.60 -0.75 0.84
C GLN A 128 18.40 0.19 1.07
N PRO A 129 17.57 -0.04 2.10
CA PRO A 129 16.44 0.84 2.43
C PRO A 129 16.88 2.30 2.70
N ARG A 130 16.04 3.25 2.29
CA ARG A 130 16.26 4.70 2.40
C ARG A 130 15.09 5.39 3.12
N ASN A 131 14.41 4.67 4.02
CA ASN A 131 13.16 5.08 4.63
C ASN A 131 13.28 6.43 5.35
N ASP A 132 14.35 6.67 6.13
CA ASP A 132 14.55 7.93 6.83
C ASP A 132 14.75 9.12 5.89
N GLU A 133 15.61 8.96 4.87
CA GLU A 133 15.88 10.02 3.88
C GLU A 133 14.58 10.47 3.18
N TYR A 134 13.75 9.51 2.78
CA TYR A 134 12.50 9.82 2.09
C TYR A 134 11.43 10.30 3.06
N THR A 135 11.40 9.82 4.31
CA THR A 135 10.51 10.36 5.34
C THR A 135 10.82 11.85 5.59
N ASP A 136 12.09 12.22 5.75
CA ASP A 136 12.51 13.61 5.91
C ASP A 136 12.18 14.46 4.67
N ARG A 137 12.46 13.94 3.47
CA ARG A 137 12.19 14.63 2.21
C ARG A 137 10.71 14.92 2.02
N LEU A 138 9.85 13.95 2.31
CA LEU A 138 8.40 14.10 2.17
C LEU A 138 7.82 14.97 3.28
N SER A 139 8.35 14.92 4.50
CA SER A 139 7.99 15.82 5.61
C SER A 139 8.32 17.28 5.29
N MET A 140 9.50 17.52 4.71
CA MET A 140 9.88 18.85 4.22
C MET A 140 8.92 19.33 3.12
N LYS A 141 8.60 18.47 2.16
CA LYS A 141 7.67 18.83 1.08
C LYS A 141 6.25 19.09 1.59
N ALA A 142 5.75 18.29 2.53
CA ALA A 142 4.47 18.53 3.19
C ALA A 142 4.47 19.92 3.85
N SER A 143 5.55 20.28 4.54
CA SER A 143 5.71 21.59 5.18
C SER A 143 5.69 22.74 4.17
N GLU A 144 6.33 22.59 3.01
CA GLU A 144 6.25 23.58 1.92
C GLU A 144 4.82 23.79 1.41
N PHE A 145 4.02 22.72 1.36
CA PHE A 145 2.60 22.82 1.02
C PHE A 145 1.72 23.33 2.16
N GLY A 146 2.23 23.38 3.40
CA GLY A 146 1.44 23.65 4.61
C GLY A 146 0.56 22.47 5.03
N TRP A 147 0.92 21.25 4.65
CA TRP A 147 0.20 20.03 5.00
C TRP A 147 0.65 19.48 6.35
N ASP A 148 -0.33 19.05 7.15
CA ASP A 148 -0.08 18.25 8.35
C ASP A 148 0.01 16.77 7.95
N TRP A 149 1.14 16.40 7.34
CA TRP A 149 1.42 15.02 6.95
C TRP A 149 2.40 14.39 7.93
N GLU A 150 2.06 13.20 8.39
CA GLU A 150 2.93 12.34 9.19
C GLU A 150 2.82 10.91 8.68
N LEU A 151 3.97 10.27 8.43
CA LEU A 151 3.99 8.85 8.11
C LEU A 151 3.52 8.03 9.32
N THR A 152 2.63 7.08 9.07
CA THR A 152 2.16 6.13 10.07
C THR A 152 2.65 4.73 9.75
N CYS A 153 2.91 3.92 10.78
CA CYS A 153 3.18 2.50 10.57
C CYS A 153 1.92 1.82 9.97
N PRO A 154 2.03 1.06 8.87
CA PRO A 154 0.85 0.50 8.20
C PRO A 154 0.14 -0.56 9.02
N LEU A 155 0.81 -1.14 10.03
CA LEU A 155 0.24 -2.16 10.92
C LEU A 155 -0.39 -1.56 12.19
N CYS A 156 0.35 -0.78 12.98
CA CYS A 156 -0.20 -0.22 14.22
C CYS A 156 -0.90 1.14 14.05
N ARG A 157 -0.80 1.78 12.88
CA ARG A 157 -1.43 3.08 12.55
C ARG A 157 -0.94 4.25 13.41
N ARG A 158 0.11 4.06 14.20
CA ARG A 158 0.75 5.10 15.00
C ARG A 158 1.70 5.93 14.14
N GLY A 159 1.68 7.25 14.36
CA GLY A 159 2.57 8.19 13.70
C GLY A 159 4.01 8.09 14.19
N ILE A 160 4.98 8.42 13.33
CA ILE A 160 6.41 8.36 13.68
C ILE A 160 6.75 9.25 14.88
N SER A 161 6.18 10.45 15.00
CA SER A 161 6.45 11.34 16.15
C SER A 161 5.95 10.76 17.46
N GLN A 162 4.89 9.95 17.42
CA GLN A 162 4.46 9.18 18.59
C GLN A 162 5.49 8.07 18.89
N LEU A 163 5.88 7.30 17.89
CA LEU A 163 6.84 6.19 18.02
C LEU A 163 8.20 6.67 18.57
N SER A 164 8.75 7.76 18.04
CA SER A 164 10.04 8.32 18.46
C SER A 164 10.05 8.85 19.90
N ARG A 165 8.89 9.28 20.43
CA ARG A 165 8.78 9.72 21.84
C ARG A 165 8.75 8.56 22.82
N GLU A 166 8.14 7.45 22.40
CA GLU A 166 7.97 6.26 23.24
C GLU A 166 9.22 5.37 23.22
N ILE A 167 9.94 5.32 22.10
CA ILE A 167 11.16 4.51 21.92
C ILE A 167 12.38 5.43 22.03
N ARG A 168 12.76 5.80 23.25
CA ARG A 168 13.80 6.83 23.52
C ARG A 168 15.25 6.42 23.18
N ASP A 169 15.51 5.14 22.94
CA ASP A 169 16.87 4.59 22.86
C ASP A 169 17.22 3.90 21.51
N ILE A 170 16.36 3.99 20.49
CA ILE A 170 16.60 3.34 19.18
C ILE A 170 16.46 4.39 18.07
N SER A 171 17.53 4.57 17.28
CA SER A 171 17.59 5.51 16.16
C SER A 171 16.63 5.15 15.02
N ASP A 172 16.16 3.90 14.98
CA ASP A 172 15.52 3.30 13.82
C ASP A 172 14.03 3.05 14.15
N SER A 173 13.22 4.11 14.05
CA SER A 173 11.78 4.02 14.32
C SER A 173 11.03 3.16 13.29
N LEU A 174 11.64 2.96 12.11
CA LEU A 174 11.14 2.19 10.98
C LEU A 174 12.16 1.15 10.53
N ASP A 175 11.72 -0.08 10.34
CA ASP A 175 12.49 -1.19 9.80
C ASP A 175 11.84 -1.74 8.54
N TYR A 176 12.68 -2.12 7.57
CA TYR A 176 12.23 -2.80 6.38
C TYR A 176 12.19 -4.31 6.60
N HIS A 177 10.99 -4.88 6.63
CA HIS A 177 10.77 -6.31 6.75
C HIS A 177 10.89 -6.98 5.38
N HIS A 178 11.88 -7.84 5.20
CA HIS A 178 12.08 -8.59 3.95
C HIS A 178 11.24 -9.88 3.93
N TRP A 179 10.29 -9.98 3.01
CA TRP A 179 9.61 -11.23 2.66
C TRP A 179 10.48 -12.11 1.75
N SER A 180 11.19 -11.47 0.82
CA SER A 180 12.14 -12.07 -0.12
C SER A 180 13.28 -11.08 -0.37
N THR A 181 14.48 -11.57 -0.66
CA THR A 181 15.65 -10.75 -1.02
C THR A 181 16.02 -10.84 -2.50
N ASN A 182 15.40 -11.73 -3.28
CA ASN A 182 15.63 -11.85 -4.73
C ASN A 182 14.39 -12.37 -5.50
N PRO A 183 13.59 -11.50 -6.14
CA PRO A 183 13.67 -10.04 -6.03
C PRO A 183 13.42 -9.59 -4.59
N ASP A 184 13.97 -8.43 -4.24
CA ASP A 184 13.71 -7.82 -2.93
C ASP A 184 12.25 -7.39 -2.85
N GLN A 185 11.55 -7.88 -1.83
CA GLN A 185 10.14 -7.59 -1.60
C GLN A 185 9.87 -7.59 -0.11
N GLY A 186 9.21 -6.54 0.36
CA GLY A 186 9.09 -6.28 1.79
C GLY A 186 8.13 -5.15 2.12
N ILE A 187 8.09 -4.81 3.40
CA ILE A 187 7.23 -3.76 3.96
C ILE A 187 7.97 -3.02 5.08
N THR A 188 7.91 -1.70 5.06
CA THR A 188 8.40 -0.84 6.15
C THR A 188 7.39 -0.83 7.30
N LEU A 189 7.81 -1.29 8.47
CA LEU A 189 7.04 -1.32 9.71
C LEU A 189 7.77 -0.54 10.78
N CYS A 190 7.08 -0.08 11.83
CA CYS A 190 7.81 0.36 13.01
C CYS A 190 8.52 -0.82 13.68
N ARG A 191 9.62 -0.55 14.39
CA ARG A 191 10.43 -1.58 15.06
C ARG A 191 9.59 -2.55 15.90
N GLU A 192 8.67 -2.00 16.70
CA GLU A 192 7.78 -2.80 17.56
C GLU A 192 6.93 -3.77 16.72
N CYS A 193 6.32 -3.30 15.63
CA CYS A 193 5.51 -4.15 14.76
C CYS A 193 6.37 -5.19 14.04
N HIS A 194 7.57 -4.82 13.60
CA HIS A 194 8.54 -5.73 12.99
C HIS A 194 8.89 -6.87 13.96
N ASP A 195 9.23 -6.54 15.21
CA ASP A 195 9.57 -7.52 16.23
C ASP A 195 8.36 -8.38 16.60
N ILE A 196 7.17 -7.81 16.74
CA ILE A 196 5.94 -8.56 17.06
C ILE A 196 5.65 -9.66 16.04
N ILE A 197 5.70 -9.34 14.74
CA ILE A 197 5.45 -10.34 13.70
C ILE A 197 6.58 -11.39 13.67
N GLY A 198 7.81 -10.98 14.00
CA GLY A 198 8.99 -11.84 14.16
C GLY A 198 9.10 -12.54 15.52
N PHE A 199 8.08 -12.50 16.37
CA PHE A 199 8.11 -13.09 17.73
C PHE A 199 9.23 -12.56 18.64
N GLY A 200 9.77 -11.37 18.36
CA GLY A 200 10.91 -10.77 19.08
C GLY A 200 12.16 -11.64 19.04
N SER A 201 12.30 -12.47 18.02
CA SER A 201 13.27 -13.56 17.93
C SER A 201 14.02 -13.49 16.61
N TYR A 202 15.16 -14.18 16.53
CA TYR A 202 15.95 -14.19 15.31
C TYR A 202 15.28 -15.04 14.23
N ASP A 203 15.49 -14.65 12.98
CA ASP A 203 14.92 -15.29 11.81
C ASP A 203 15.10 -16.82 11.75
N ASN A 204 16.26 -17.33 12.16
CA ASN A 204 16.56 -18.77 12.19
C ASN A 204 15.78 -19.53 13.27
N GLU A 205 15.47 -18.87 14.39
CA GLU A 205 14.65 -19.42 15.47
C GLU A 205 13.17 -19.47 15.05
N VAL A 206 12.69 -18.43 14.38
CA VAL A 206 11.32 -18.39 13.82
C VAL A 206 11.18 -19.44 12.70
N GLU A 207 12.20 -19.61 11.86
CA GLU A 207 12.23 -20.66 10.82
C GLU A 207 12.14 -22.06 11.44
N LYS A 208 12.91 -22.32 12.50
CA LYS A 208 12.84 -23.59 13.23
C LYS A 208 11.45 -23.82 13.83
N ARG A 209 10.88 -22.78 14.46
CA ARG A 209 9.53 -22.83 15.03
C ARG A 209 8.47 -23.14 13.98
N ALA A 210 8.58 -22.57 12.78
CA ALA A 210 7.65 -22.83 11.68
C ALA A 210 7.58 -24.32 11.36
N HIS A 211 8.73 -24.97 11.20
CA HIS A 211 8.81 -26.41 10.93
C HIS A 211 8.27 -27.25 12.09
N GLU A 212 8.59 -26.89 13.34
CA GLU A 212 8.05 -27.56 14.54
C GLU A 212 6.52 -27.48 14.63
N TRP A 213 5.93 -26.40 14.12
CA TRP A 213 4.48 -26.19 14.09
C TRP A 213 3.82 -26.69 12.80
N GLY A 214 4.60 -27.28 11.88
CA GLY A 214 4.09 -27.84 10.62
C GLY A 214 3.87 -26.83 9.49
N PHE A 215 4.43 -25.62 9.59
CA PHE A 215 4.42 -24.60 8.56
C PHE A 215 5.65 -24.70 7.64
N ARG A 216 5.59 -24.05 6.47
CA ARG A 216 6.63 -24.20 5.44
C ARG A 216 7.86 -23.36 5.73
N SER A 217 7.67 -22.18 6.32
CA SER A 217 8.75 -21.25 6.62
C SER A 217 8.34 -20.23 7.68
N ARG A 218 9.30 -19.44 8.18
CA ARG A 218 9.07 -18.31 9.08
C ARG A 218 8.02 -17.33 8.56
N ASN A 219 7.96 -17.13 7.24
CA ASN A 219 7.07 -16.15 6.61
C ASN A 219 5.61 -16.53 6.85
N ASP A 220 5.28 -17.83 6.87
CA ASP A 220 3.92 -18.30 7.18
C ASP A 220 3.51 -17.86 8.59
N LEU A 221 4.40 -18.02 9.58
CA LEU A 221 4.14 -17.60 10.96
C LEU A 221 4.01 -16.07 11.06
N GLN A 222 4.90 -15.34 10.40
CA GLN A 222 4.92 -13.87 10.40
C GLN A 222 3.64 -13.29 9.78
N ILE A 223 3.12 -13.89 8.71
CA ILE A 223 1.87 -13.47 8.05
C ILE A 223 0.66 -13.71 8.95
N ILE A 224 0.61 -14.84 9.64
CA ILE A 224 -0.45 -15.12 10.63
C ILE A 224 -0.41 -14.09 11.75
N ARG A 225 0.77 -13.80 12.31
CA ARG A 225 0.93 -12.77 13.33
C ARG A 225 0.55 -11.39 12.84
N LEU A 226 0.93 -11.05 11.62
CA LEU A 226 0.56 -9.80 10.97
C LEU A 226 -0.98 -9.68 10.88
N ALA A 227 -1.67 -10.73 10.46
CA ALA A 227 -3.13 -10.75 10.36
C ALA A 227 -3.81 -10.60 11.72
N LEU A 228 -3.30 -11.28 12.74
CA LEU A 228 -3.81 -11.19 14.12
C LEU A 228 -3.59 -9.79 14.71
N ARG A 229 -2.40 -9.21 14.49
CA ARG A 229 -2.10 -7.84 14.91
C ARG A 229 -3.01 -6.84 14.19
N GLU A 230 -3.20 -6.99 12.88
CA GLU A 230 -4.12 -6.15 12.10
C GLU A 230 -5.56 -6.23 12.63
N ALA A 231 -6.02 -7.44 12.99
CA ALA A 231 -7.32 -7.66 13.61
C ALA A 231 -7.46 -6.92 14.95
N ILE A 232 -6.45 -7.00 15.82
CA ILE A 232 -6.43 -6.29 17.11
C ILE A 232 -6.47 -4.78 16.90
N VAL A 233 -5.61 -4.25 16.01
CA VAL A 233 -5.49 -2.80 15.80
C VAL A 233 -6.77 -2.22 15.18
N THR A 234 -7.46 -2.99 14.33
CA THR A 234 -8.71 -2.54 13.69
C THR A 234 -9.97 -2.81 14.49
N ASP A 235 -9.86 -3.52 15.62
CA ASP A 235 -10.99 -4.08 16.36
C ASP A 235 -11.93 -4.89 15.43
N ARG A 236 -11.33 -5.70 14.55
CA ARG A 236 -12.06 -6.56 13.60
C ARG A 236 -11.52 -7.97 13.71
N PRO A 237 -12.38 -9.00 13.81
CA PRO A 237 -11.91 -10.36 13.88
C PRO A 237 -11.19 -10.75 12.58
N VAL A 238 -10.17 -11.61 12.67
CA VAL A 238 -9.52 -12.20 11.51
C VAL A 238 -10.58 -12.93 10.67
N ARG A 239 -10.64 -12.57 9.39
CA ARG A 239 -11.57 -13.15 8.42
C ARG A 239 -10.81 -13.58 7.17
N LEU A 240 -11.29 -14.65 6.54
CA LEU A 240 -10.66 -15.20 5.34
C LEU A 240 -10.70 -14.25 4.15
N GLU A 241 -11.69 -13.37 4.13
CA GLU A 241 -11.91 -12.34 3.11
C GLU A 241 -10.82 -11.26 3.16
N MET A 242 -10.11 -11.10 4.28
CA MET A 242 -9.02 -10.12 4.42
C MET A 242 -7.76 -10.52 3.66
N ALA A 243 -7.63 -11.76 3.19
CA ALA A 243 -6.40 -12.26 2.60
C ALA A 243 -5.91 -11.41 1.41
N ALA A 244 -6.80 -10.94 0.55
CA ALA A 244 -6.43 -10.08 -0.57
C ALA A 244 -5.91 -8.71 -0.09
N ASP A 245 -6.59 -8.12 0.89
CA ASP A 245 -6.20 -6.83 1.47
C ASP A 245 -4.84 -6.94 2.18
N LEU A 246 -4.59 -8.04 2.89
CA LEU A 246 -3.30 -8.31 3.54
C LEU A 246 -2.16 -8.41 2.52
N VAL A 247 -2.36 -9.17 1.44
CA VAL A 247 -1.36 -9.32 0.38
C VAL A 247 -1.02 -7.96 -0.24
N ASN A 248 -2.05 -7.19 -0.62
CA ASN A 248 -1.86 -5.90 -1.26
C ASN A 248 -1.22 -4.87 -0.31
N ARG A 249 -1.76 -4.75 0.91
CA ARG A 249 -1.34 -3.71 1.88
C ARG A 249 0.08 -3.94 2.42
N TYR A 250 0.46 -5.20 2.65
CA TYR A 250 1.74 -5.55 3.26
C TYR A 250 2.75 -6.10 2.24
N ASN A 251 2.45 -5.97 0.95
CA ASN A 251 3.33 -6.36 -0.15
C ASN A 251 3.84 -7.81 -0.01
N LEU A 252 2.94 -8.74 0.34
CA LEU A 252 3.32 -10.14 0.62
C LEU A 252 3.71 -10.88 -0.68
N ILE A 253 4.64 -11.82 -0.58
CA ILE A 253 5.04 -12.68 -1.73
C ILE A 253 4.01 -13.79 -2.02
N GLN A 254 3.19 -14.14 -1.02
CA GLN A 254 2.16 -15.16 -1.11
C GLN A 254 0.95 -14.64 -1.87
N SER A 255 0.30 -15.54 -2.60
CA SER A 255 -1.00 -15.25 -3.19
C SER A 255 -2.08 -15.11 -2.12
N SER A 256 -3.16 -14.41 -2.44
CA SER A 256 -4.33 -14.30 -1.55
C SER A 256 -4.93 -15.67 -1.20
N GLY A 257 -4.84 -16.65 -2.09
CA GLY A 257 -5.24 -18.04 -1.83
C GLY A 257 -4.39 -18.71 -0.76
N GLU A 258 -3.07 -18.54 -0.82
CA GLU A 258 -2.15 -19.09 0.18
C GLU A 258 -2.35 -18.46 1.55
N VAL A 259 -2.45 -17.13 1.62
CA VAL A 259 -2.76 -16.43 2.87
C VAL A 259 -4.10 -16.90 3.43
N LYS A 260 -5.11 -17.10 2.58
CA LYS A 260 -6.42 -17.62 3.01
C LYS A 260 -6.31 -19.02 3.64
N GLU A 261 -5.47 -19.90 3.09
CA GLU A 261 -5.24 -21.23 3.69
C GLU A 261 -4.50 -21.13 5.04
N LEU A 262 -3.50 -20.25 5.16
CA LEU A 262 -2.83 -20.00 6.45
C LEU A 262 -3.83 -19.55 7.52
N LEU A 263 -4.69 -18.59 7.19
CA LEU A 263 -5.73 -18.11 8.12
C LEU A 263 -6.73 -19.21 8.47
N LYS A 264 -7.14 -20.06 7.50
CA LYS A 264 -8.04 -21.19 7.75
C LYS A 264 -7.48 -22.19 8.74
N VAL A 265 -6.18 -22.50 8.65
CA VAL A 265 -5.52 -23.45 9.56
C VAL A 265 -5.63 -22.96 10.99
N VAL A 266 -5.27 -21.69 11.22
CA VAL A 266 -5.24 -21.09 12.55
C VAL A 266 -6.64 -20.87 13.12
N LEU A 267 -7.62 -20.50 12.29
CA LEU A 267 -9.00 -20.28 12.73
C LEU A 267 -9.76 -21.58 13.04
N ARG A 268 -9.27 -22.74 12.60
CA ARG A 268 -9.92 -24.05 12.82
C ARG A 268 -9.34 -24.84 13.99
N ASP A 269 -8.19 -24.42 14.50
CA ASP A 269 -7.47 -25.10 15.58
C ASP A 269 -7.22 -24.11 16.71
N SER A 270 -8.00 -24.22 17.79
CA SER A 270 -7.90 -23.34 18.95
C SER A 270 -6.56 -23.47 19.66
N ASP A 271 -6.01 -24.69 19.74
CA ASP A 271 -4.74 -24.93 20.42
C ASP A 271 -3.60 -24.29 19.64
N LEU A 272 -3.67 -24.31 18.31
CA LEU A 272 -2.72 -23.60 17.46
C LEU A 272 -2.93 -22.08 17.51
N TYR A 273 -4.17 -21.60 17.49
CA TYR A 273 -4.50 -20.19 17.63
C TYR A 273 -3.87 -19.57 18.88
N ASP A 274 -4.02 -20.25 20.03
CA ASP A 274 -3.49 -19.80 21.32
C ASP A 274 -1.95 -19.73 21.33
N ARG A 275 -1.25 -20.51 20.49
CA ARG A 275 0.21 -20.37 20.34
C ARG A 275 0.61 -19.08 19.63
N PHE A 276 -0.24 -18.54 18.77
CA PHE A 276 0.01 -17.28 18.09
C PHE A 276 -0.42 -16.07 18.92
N VAL A 277 -1.43 -16.20 19.77
CA VAL A 277 -1.95 -15.10 20.58
C VAL A 277 -1.24 -15.01 21.92
N ASP A 278 -0.17 -14.21 21.98
CA ASP A 278 0.52 -13.86 23.22
C ASP A 278 0.37 -12.37 23.55
N ASN A 279 0.85 -11.96 24.73
CA ASN A 279 0.76 -10.59 25.20
C ASN A 279 1.47 -9.57 24.28
N SER A 280 2.46 -9.99 23.48
CA SER A 280 3.17 -9.07 22.58
C SER A 280 2.28 -8.53 21.47
N LEU A 281 1.26 -9.30 21.03
CA LEU A 281 0.29 -8.84 20.04
C LEU A 281 -0.56 -7.66 20.50
N TYR A 282 -0.61 -7.36 21.80
CA TYR A 282 -1.36 -6.25 22.39
C TYR A 282 -0.49 -5.06 22.78
N HIS A 283 0.84 -5.19 22.68
CA HIS A 283 1.76 -4.13 23.10
C HIS A 283 1.50 -2.84 22.31
N GLY A 284 1.56 -1.68 22.96
CA GLY A 284 1.23 -0.38 22.35
C GLY A 284 -0.27 -0.06 22.25
N PHE A 285 -1.16 -0.94 22.75
CA PHE A 285 -2.62 -0.74 22.76
C PHE A 285 -3.28 -0.90 24.14
N CYS A 286 -2.48 -0.96 25.21
CA CYS A 286 -2.92 -1.01 26.60
C CYS A 286 -2.60 0.28 27.34
#